data_AF-A0A257AIC7-F1
#
_entry.id   AF-A0A257AIC7-F1
#
_cell.length_a   1.000
_cell.length_b   1.000
_cell.length_c   1.000
_cell.angle_alpha   90.00
_cell.angle_beta   90.00
_cell.angle_gamma   90.00
#
_symmetry.space_group_name_H-M   'P 1'
#
loop_
_entity.id
_entity.type
_entity.pdbx_description
1 polymer ?
#
loop_
_entity_poly.entity_id
_entity_poly.type
_entity_poly.pdbx_seq_one_letter_code
_entity_poly.pdbx_strand_id
1 'polypeptide(L)' 'MAGSDKKGYKAEVIGIFGSYVRGEQKEGSDIDVLARSHKGTTLFELAGLSMFLKKSLVLKLTQLPMM' A
#
# COMPACT_ATOMS: atom_id res chain seq x y z
N MET A 1 13.67 0.70 -18.66
CA MET A 1 13.06 1.74 -17.81
C MET A 1 12.69 1.13 -16.46
N ALA A 2 13.43 1.40 -15.40
CA ALA A 2 12.99 1.14 -14.03
C ALA A 2 13.07 2.48 -13.30
N GLY A 3 12.00 3.28 -13.43
CA GLY A 3 11.88 4.56 -12.75
C GLY A 3 11.78 4.30 -11.25
N SER A 4 12.84 4.66 -10.53
CA SER A 4 12.79 4.86 -9.09
C SER A 4 11.96 6.12 -8.82
N ASP A 5 10.64 6.02 -8.95
CA ASP A 5 9.72 7.09 -8.57
C ASP A 5 9.64 7.14 -7.04
N LYS A 6 10.67 7.72 -6.43
CA LYS A 6 10.62 8.29 -5.08
C LYS A 6 9.69 9.51 -5.12
N LYS A 7 8.40 9.32 -5.39
CA LYS A 7 7.41 10.36 -5.14
C LYS A 7 7.34 10.55 -3.63
N GLY A 8 7.64 11.75 -3.16
CA GLY A 8 7.78 12.12 -1.76
C GLY A 8 6.47 12.09 -0.97
N TYR A 9 5.80 10.94 -0.95
CA TYR A 9 4.69 10.70 -0.04
C TYR A 9 5.25 10.66 1.38
N LYS A 10 4.64 11.39 2.32
CA LYS A 10 4.96 11.26 3.75
C LYS A 10 4.35 9.98 4.34
N ALA A 11 4.31 8.91 3.58
CA ALA A 11 3.80 7.62 4.02
C ALA A 11 4.64 6.51 3.40
N GLU A 12 5.00 5.53 4.21
CA GLU A 12 5.85 4.41 3.84
C GLU A 12 5.09 3.10 4.04
N VAL A 13 5.21 2.18 3.08
CA VAL A 13 4.72 0.81 3.26
C VAL A 13 5.69 0.05 4.15
N ILE A 14 5.23 -0.42 5.30
CA ILE A 14 6.06 -1.11 6.29
C ILE A 14 5.88 -2.63 6.28
N GLY A 15 4.87 -3.14 5.57
CA GLY A 15 4.67 -4.58 5.44
C GLY A 15 3.38 -4.96 4.72
N ILE A 16 3.33 -6.22 4.29
CA ILE A 16 2.12 -6.88 3.78
C ILE A 16 1.55 -7.72 4.93
N PHE A 17 0.23 -7.72 5.07
CA PHE A 17 -0.49 -8.50 6.06
C PHE A 17 -1.65 -9.25 5.41
N GLY A 18 -2.44 -9.96 6.24
CA GLY A 18 -3.64 -10.64 5.76
C GLY A 18 -3.36 -12.02 5.16
N SER A 19 -4.29 -12.47 4.32
CA SER A 19 -4.32 -13.82 3.76
C SER A 19 -3.05 -14.18 2.97
N TYR A 20 -2.41 -13.19 2.34
CA TYR A 20 -1.16 -13.36 1.59
C TYR A 20 0.02 -13.83 2.45
N VAL A 21 0.11 -13.39 3.71
CA VAL A 21 1.18 -13.83 4.62
C VAL A 21 0.90 -15.24 5.16
N ARG A 22 -0.38 -15.63 5.24
CA ARG A 22 -0.81 -16.94 5.74
C ARG A 22 -0.92 -18.03 4.66
N GLY A 23 -0.78 -17.67 3.37
CA GLY A 23 -0.97 -18.61 2.26
C GLY A 23 -2.44 -18.96 1.99
N GLU A 24 -3.38 -18.21 2.58
CA GLU A 24 -4.83 -18.45 2.49
C GLU A 24 -5.51 -17.64 1.37
N GLN A 25 -4.73 -16.88 0.59
CA GLN A 25 -5.24 -16.06 -0.50
C GLN A 25 -5.84 -16.91 -1.62
N LYS A 26 -7.04 -16.55 -2.06
CA LYS A 26 -7.73 -17.09 -3.24
C LYS A 26 -7.53 -16.16 -4.45
N GLU A 27 -7.83 -16.66 -5.64
CA GLU A 27 -7.85 -15.84 -6.85
C GLU A 27 -8.77 -14.61 -6.67
N GLY A 28 -8.25 -13.41 -6.92
CA GLY A 28 -8.96 -12.15 -6.68
C GLY A 28 -8.93 -11.63 -5.24
N SER A 29 -8.15 -12.23 -4.34
CA SER A 29 -8.01 -11.73 -2.97
C SER A 29 -7.34 -10.35 -2.92
N ASP A 30 -7.81 -9.54 -1.99
CA ASP A 30 -7.19 -8.26 -1.71
C ASP A 30 -5.82 -8.47 -1.02
N ILE A 31 -4.84 -7.62 -1.34
CA ILE A 31 -3.58 -7.51 -0.61
C ILE A 31 -3.75 -6.43 0.46
N ASP A 32 -3.67 -6.83 1.72
CA ASP A 32 -3.65 -5.91 2.85
C ASP A 32 -2.24 -5.36 3.06
N VAL A 33 -2.12 -4.04 3.04
CA VAL A 33 -0.82 -3.36 3.22
C VAL A 33 -0.89 -2.44 4.44
N LEU A 34 0.12 -2.58 5.30
CA LEU A 34 0.36 -1.64 6.39
C LEU A 34 1.23 -0.50 5.89
N ALA A 35 0.71 0.72 6.02
CA ALA A 35 1.43 1.93 5.73
C ALA A 35 1.57 2.77 6.99
N ARG A 36 2.79 3.22 7.26
CA ARG A 36 3.10 4.20 8.31
C ARG A 36 2.98 5.58 7.70
N SER A 37 2.08 6.41 8.23
CA SER A 37 2.05 7.84 7.95
C SER A 37 3.01 8.59 8.88
N HIS A 38 3.56 9.69 8.40
CA HIS A 38 4.35 10.61 9.21
C HIS A 38 3.50 11.83 9.63
N LYS A 39 4.05 12.67 10.52
CA LYS A 39 3.35 13.89 10.93
C LYS A 39 3.18 14.83 9.72
N GLY A 40 1.94 15.24 9.47
CA GLY A 40 1.58 16.11 8.35
C GLY A 40 1.35 15.39 7.02
N THR A 41 1.18 14.06 7.03
CA THR A 41 0.63 13.32 5.88
C THR A 41 -0.82 13.73 5.66
N THR A 42 -1.18 13.99 4.40
CA THR A 42 -2.56 14.32 4.02
C THR A 42 -3.28 13.08 3.49
N LEU A 43 -4.63 13.12 3.49
CA LEU A 43 -5.44 12.07 2.87
C LEU A 43 -5.11 11.90 1.38
N PHE A 44 -4.77 12.99 0.67
CA PHE A 44 -4.38 12.92 -0.74
C PHE A 44 -3.06 12.16 -0.94
N GLU A 45 -2.10 12.31 -0.02
CA GLU A 45 -0.85 11.53 -0.09
C GLU A 45 -1.10 10.04 0.17
N LEU A 46 -1.94 9.71 1.15
CA LEU A 46 -2.34 8.32 1.40
C LEU A 46 -3.09 7.73 0.20
N ALA A 47 -4.04 8.47 -0.38
CA ALA A 47 -4.78 8.06 -1.56
C ALA A 47 -3.86 7.89 -2.78
N GLY A 48 -2.91 8.80 -2.98
CA GLY A 48 -1.90 8.73 -4.03
C GLY A 48 -0.99 7.51 -3.89
N LEU A 49 -0.53 7.22 -2.67
CA LEU A 49 0.22 6.00 -2.37
C LEU A 49 -0.62 4.75 -2.63
N SER A 50 -1.89 4.72 -2.21
CA SER A 50 -2.78 3.58 -2.46
C SER A 50 -3.00 3.33 -3.96
N MET A 51 -3.18 4.40 -4.75
CA MET A 51 -3.39 4.31 -6.19
C MET A 51 -2.10 3.89 -6.91
N PHE A 52 -0.95 4.37 -6.44
CA PHE A 52 0.35 3.92 -6.93
C PHE A 52 0.54 2.42 -6.70
N LEU A 53 0.31 1.95 -5.48
CA LEU A 53 0.42 0.53 -5.13
C LEU A 53 -0.55 -0.32 -5.96
N LYS A 54 -1.80 0.10 -6.12
CA LYS A 54 -2.80 -0.58 -6.98
C LYS A 54 -2.43 -0.62 -8.46
N LYS A 55 -1.64 0.32 -8.97
CA LYS A 55 -1.15 0.28 -10.35
C LYS A 55 0.04 -0.66 -10.51
N SER A 56 0.87 -0.77 -9.48
CA SER A 56 2.03 -1.66 -9.48
C SER A 56 1.67 -3.11 -9.18
N LEU A 57 0.56 -3.36 -8.48
CA LEU A 57 0.05 -4.68 -8.14
C LEU A 57 -1.17 -5.01 -9.01
N VAL A 58 -1.18 -6.16 -9.69
CA VAL A 58 -2.31 -6.64 -10.52
C VAL A 58 -3.52 -7.08 -9.66
N LEU A 59 -3.47 -6.80 -8.36
CA LEU A 59 -4.39 -7.29 -7.34
C LEU A 59 -4.99 -6.11 -6.59
N LYS A 60 -6.21 -6.29 -6.10
CA LYS A 60 -6.95 -5.25 -5.38
C LYS A 60 -6.30 -5.03 -4.00
N LEU A 61 -6.16 -3.78 -3.57
CA LEU A 61 -5.38 -3.40 -2.38
C LEU A 61 -6.27 -2.74 -1.32
N THR A 62 -6.11 -3.20 -0.07
CA THR A 62 -6.78 -2.67 1.12
C THR A 62 -5.73 -2.08 2.06
N GLN A 63 -5.90 -0.81 2.43
CA GLN A 63 -4.95 -0.06 3.25
C GLN A 63 -5.47 0.09 4.68
N LEU A 64 -4.63 -0.23 5.66
CA LEU A 64 -4.92 -0.01 7.08
C LEU A 64 -3.96 1.04 7.66
N PRO A 65 -4.46 2.17 8.21
CA PRO A 65 -3.62 3.15 8.89
C PRO A 65 -3.24 2.66 10.29
N MET A 66 -1.96 2.77 10.66
CA MET A 66 -1.51 2.60 12.04
C MET A 66 -1.33 3.97 12.70
N MET A 67 -1.89 4.12 13.90
CA MET A 67 -1.80 5.32 14.75
C MET A 67 -0.52 5.35 15.58
#